data_AF-A0A4P9Y1S7-F1
#
_entry.id   AF-A0A4P9Y1S7-F1
#
_cell.length_a   1.000
_cell.length_b   1.000
_cell.length_c   1.000
_cell.angle_alpha   90.00
_cell.angle_beta   90.00
_cell.angle_gamma   90.00
#
_symmetry.space_group_name_H-M   'P 1'
#
loop_
_entity.id
_entity.type
_entity.pdbx_description
1 polymer ?
#
loop_
_entity_poly.entity_id
_entity_poly.type
_entity_poly.pdbx_seq_one_letter_code
_entity_poly.pdbx_strand_id
1 'polypeptide(L)'
;LAPMLGYDRPTAVAIRLSRALYRACAVPADKNRAFYLQTCGLPDNFQTWFAVTQLHVWMLMVRLRLEPDGRRITQEVVNRFFEDAEEKIREAGV
;
A
#
# COMPACT_ATOMS: atom_id res chain seq x y z
N LEU A 1 3.73 4.49 -36.64
CA LEU A 1 4.97 4.77 -35.88
C LEU A 1 4.76 4.87 -34.36
N ALA A 2 3.59 5.26 -33.86
CA ALA A 2 3.29 5.28 -32.42
C ALA A 2 3.27 3.92 -31.66
N PRO A 3 3.05 2.73 -32.27
CA PRO A 3 3.05 1.47 -31.50
C PRO A 3 4.44 1.00 -31.05
N MET A 4 5.53 1.56 -31.58
CA MET A 4 6.90 1.10 -31.32
C MET A 4 7.60 1.80 -30.14
N LEU A 5 6.96 2.79 -29.49
CA LEU A 5 7.57 3.55 -28.40
C LEU A 5 7.19 3.04 -26.99
N GLY A 6 6.63 1.84 -26.87
CA GLY A 6 6.44 1.19 -25.56
C GLY A 6 5.50 1.92 -24.58
N TYR A 7 4.71 2.89 -25.06
CA TYR A 7 3.68 3.55 -24.26
C TYR A 7 2.44 2.67 -24.20
N ASP A 8 2.58 1.52 -23.54
CA ASP A 8 1.45 0.71 -23.14
C ASP A 8 0.72 1.48 -22.03
N ARG A 9 -0.27 2.29 -22.42
CA ARG A 9 -1.13 3.12 -21.53
C ARG A 9 -1.56 2.45 -20.21
N PRO A 10 -1.75 1.12 -20.12
CA PRO A 10 -2.15 0.47 -18.88
C PRO A 10 -1.09 0.50 -17.75
N THR A 11 0.21 0.62 -18.05
CA THR A 11 1.28 0.67 -17.03
C THR A 11 1.32 2.02 -16.32
N ALA A 12 1.25 3.13 -17.07
CA ALA A 12 1.23 4.48 -16.52
C ALA A 12 0.00 4.73 -15.62
N VAL A 13 -1.14 4.12 -15.96
CA VAL A 13 -2.36 4.17 -15.15
C VAL A 13 -2.17 3.39 -13.84
N ALA A 14 -1.59 2.18 -13.90
CA ALA A 14 -1.33 1.38 -12.70
C ALA A 14 -0.41 2.10 -11.70
N ILE A 15 0.66 2.75 -12.20
CA ILE A 15 1.61 3.52 -11.38
C ILE A 15 0.93 4.70 -10.66
N ARG A 16 0.03 5.41 -11.35
CA ARG A 16 -0.69 6.56 -10.76
C ARG A 16 -1.73 6.11 -9.74
N LEU A 17 -2.50 5.07 -10.07
CA LEU A 17 -3.56 4.54 -9.21
C LEU A 17 -3.00 3.89 -7.95
N SER A 18 -1.92 3.10 -8.08
CA SER A 18 -1.32 2.40 -6.94
C SER A 18 -0.90 3.35 -5.81
N ARG A 19 -0.42 4.57 -6.13
CA ARG A 19 -0.07 5.58 -5.12
C ARG A 19 -1.28 6.07 -4.34
N ALA A 20 -2.39 6.33 -5.02
CA ALA A 20 -3.63 6.76 -4.37
C ALA A 20 -4.24 5.64 -3.52
N LEU A 21 -4.23 4.41 -4.06
CA LEU A 21 -4.72 3.22 -3.37
C LEU A 21 -3.88 2.89 -2.14
N TYR A 22 -2.55 2.89 -2.25
CA TYR A 22 -1.66 2.66 -1.12
C TYR A 22 -1.87 3.69 0.00
N ARG A 23 -1.95 4.98 -0.35
CA ARG A 23 -2.25 6.04 0.63
C ARG A 23 -3.55 5.79 1.37
N ALA A 24 -4.60 5.32 0.68
CA ALA A 24 -5.86 4.97 1.34
C ALA A 24 -5.71 3.80 2.33
N CYS A 25 -4.78 2.87 2.09
CA CYS A 25 -4.46 1.77 3.01
C CYS A 25 -3.61 2.20 4.22
N ALA A 26 -2.70 3.18 4.04
CA ALA A 26 -1.78 3.62 5.11
C ALA A 26 -2.40 4.65 6.05
N VAL A 27 -3.22 5.57 5.53
CA VAL A 27 -3.86 6.66 6.30
C VAL A 27 -4.64 6.19 7.55
N PRO A 28 -5.38 5.07 7.55
CA PRO A 28 -6.07 4.57 8.74
C PRO A 28 -5.16 4.32 9.94
N ALA A 29 -3.92 3.85 9.72
CA ALA A 29 -2.98 3.55 10.80
C ALA A 29 -2.67 4.80 11.64
N ASP A 30 -2.52 5.96 10.99
CA ASP A 30 -2.27 7.23 11.67
C ASP A 30 -3.56 7.89 12.17
N LYS A 31 -4.61 7.93 11.34
CA LYS A 31 -5.89 8.60 11.71
C LYS A 31 -6.57 7.94 12.91
N ASN A 32 -6.55 6.62 12.97
CA ASN A 32 -7.21 5.85 14.02
C ASN A 32 -6.21 5.29 15.03
N ARG A 33 -5.02 5.89 15.14
CA ARG A 33 -3.94 5.42 16.04
C ARG A 33 -4.42 5.21 17.47
N ALA A 34 -5.20 6.15 18.03
CA ALA A 34 -5.74 6.03 19.39
C ALA A 34 -6.64 4.80 19.55
N PHE A 35 -7.46 4.46 18.56
CA PHE A 35 -8.29 3.26 18.58
C PHE A 35 -7.44 1.99 18.59
N TYR A 36 -6.43 1.91 17.72
CA TYR A 36 -5.55 0.75 17.66
C TYR A 36 -4.73 0.54 18.93
N LEU A 37 -4.21 1.62 19.53
CA LEU A 37 -3.38 1.52 20.73
C LEU A 37 -4.22 1.30 22.00
N GLN A 38 -5.31 2.06 22.17
CA GLN A 38 -6.08 2.06 23.42
C GLN A 38 -7.20 1.02 23.42
N THR A 39 -7.94 0.89 22.31
CA THR A 39 -9.09 -0.03 22.22
C THR A 39 -8.65 -1.43 21.81
N CYS A 40 -7.76 -1.57 20.83
CA CYS A 40 -7.24 -2.88 20.42
C CYS A 40 -6.03 -3.34 21.25
N GLY A 41 -5.48 -2.48 22.11
CA GLY A 41 -4.34 -2.83 22.98
C GLY A 41 -3.04 -3.12 22.23
N LEU A 42 -2.87 -2.56 21.04
CA LEU A 42 -1.67 -2.79 20.23
C LEU A 42 -0.49 -1.94 20.75
N PRO A 43 0.75 -2.46 20.69
CA PRO A 43 1.93 -1.75 21.18
C PRO A 43 2.26 -0.54 20.30
N ASP A 44 2.73 0.56 20.89
CA ASP A 44 3.02 1.78 20.11
C ASP A 44 4.38 1.73 19.41
N ASN A 45 4.49 0.89 18.37
CA ASN A 45 5.71 0.70 17.60
C ASN A 45 5.42 0.37 16.12
N PHE A 46 6.49 0.18 15.35
CA PHE A 46 6.42 -0.18 13.92
C PHE A 46 5.51 -1.38 13.63
N GLN A 47 5.45 -2.37 14.51
CA GLN A 47 4.64 -3.58 14.31
C GLN A 47 3.15 -3.25 14.20
N THR A 48 2.67 -2.29 14.98
CA THR A 48 1.26 -1.87 14.93
C THR A 48 0.94 -1.18 13.62
N TRP A 49 1.78 -0.24 13.19
CA TRP A 49 1.63 0.40 11.89
C TRP A 49 1.67 -0.63 10.75
N PHE A 50 2.62 -1.56 10.81
CA PHE A 50 2.80 -2.60 9.79
C PHE A 50 1.58 -3.52 9.72
N ALA A 51 1.10 -4.04 10.86
CA ALA A 51 -0.04 -4.94 10.91
C ALA A 51 -1.32 -4.27 10.39
N VAL A 52 -1.60 -3.02 10.78
CA VAL A 52 -2.77 -2.28 10.32
C VAL A 52 -2.68 -2.02 8.81
N THR A 53 -1.53 -1.53 8.32
CA THR A 53 -1.36 -1.21 6.90
C THR A 53 -1.40 -2.47 6.04
N GLN A 54 -0.74 -3.56 6.48
CA GLN A 54 -0.76 -4.86 5.80
C GLN A 54 -2.18 -5.41 5.66
N LEU A 55 -3.01 -5.30 6.70
CA LEU A 55 -4.41 -5.74 6.65
C LEU A 55 -5.18 -4.99 5.55
N HIS A 56 -5.03 -3.67 5.47
CA HIS A 56 -5.69 -2.86 4.44
C HIS A 56 -5.18 -3.18 3.03
N VAL A 57 -3.87 -3.38 2.88
CA VAL A 57 -3.27 -3.81 1.61
C VAL A 57 -3.84 -5.18 1.20
N TRP A 58 -3.97 -6.13 2.13
CA TRP A 58 -4.55 -7.44 1.85
C TRP A 58 -6.01 -7.35 1.39
N MET A 59 -6.85 -6.57 2.08
CA MET A 59 -8.24 -6.33 1.67
C MET A 59 -8.32 -5.72 0.27
N LEU A 60 -7.45 -4.76 -0.05
CA LEU A 60 -7.37 -4.16 -1.38
C LEU A 60 -6.94 -5.18 -2.44
N MET A 61 -5.93 -6.01 -2.15
CA MET A 61 -5.50 -7.08 -3.07
C MET A 61 -6.64 -8.05 -3.39
N VAL A 62 -7.44 -8.41 -2.38
CA VAL A 62 -8.62 -9.28 -2.57
C VAL A 62 -9.61 -8.64 -3.53
N ARG A 63 -9.89 -7.34 -3.37
CA ARG A 63 -10.82 -6.58 -4.23
C ARG A 63 -10.30 -6.42 -5.66
N LEU A 64 -8.99 -6.22 -5.83
CA LEU A 64 -8.35 -6.05 -7.14
C LEU A 64 -8.35 -7.34 -7.97
N ARG A 65 -8.55 -8.53 -7.39
CA ARG A 65 -8.65 -9.79 -8.16
C ARG A 65 -9.78 -9.80 -9.19
N LEU A 66 -10.80 -8.96 -9.02
CA LEU A 66 -11.93 -8.84 -9.94
C LEU A 66 -11.70 -7.81 -11.05
N GLU A 67 -10.61 -7.03 -10.99
CA GLU A 67 -10.32 -5.97 -11.94
C GLU A 67 -9.42 -6.46 -13.09
N PRO A 68 -9.65 -6.02 -14.35
CA PRO A 68 -8.91 -6.50 -15.51
C PRO A 68 -7.40 -6.24 -15.45
N ASP A 69 -6.97 -5.14 -14.83
CA ASP A 69 -5.55 -4.79 -14.59
C ASP A 69 -5.10 -5.05 -13.13
N GLY A 70 -5.93 -5.75 -12.35
CA GLY A 70 -5.79 -5.88 -10.92
C GLY A 70 -4.47 -6.49 -10.46
N ARG A 71 -3.91 -7.44 -11.23
CA ARG A 71 -2.62 -8.06 -10.92
C ARG A 71 -1.47 -7.04 -10.96
N ARG A 72 -1.42 -6.20 -11.99
CA ARG A 72 -0.36 -5.18 -12.12
C ARG A 72 -0.53 -4.07 -11.08
N ILE A 73 -1.76 -3.63 -10.85
CA ILE A 73 -2.04 -2.63 -9.80
C ILE A 73 -1.66 -3.18 -8.42
N THR A 74 -1.96 -4.45 -8.15
CA THR A 74 -1.58 -5.13 -6.91
C THR A 74 -0.06 -5.14 -6.73
N GLN A 75 0.70 -5.50 -7.77
CA GLN A 75 2.16 -5.49 -7.72
C GLN A 75 2.71 -4.09 -7.38
N GLU A 76 2.19 -3.05 -8.04
CA GLU A 76 2.59 -1.67 -7.79
C GLU A 76 2.22 -1.13 -6.40
N VAL A 77 1.13 -1.61 -5.81
CA VAL A 77 0.72 -1.29 -4.44
C VAL A 77 1.64 -1.99 -3.43
N VAL A 78 1.94 -3.27 -3.66
CA VAL A 78 2.80 -4.06 -2.79
C VAL A 78 4.23 -3.52 -2.79
N ASN A 79 4.77 -3.13 -3.95
CA ASN A 79 6.09 -2.49 -4.03
C ASN A 79 6.15 -1.24 -3.14
N ARG A 80 5.14 -0.37 -3.24
CA ARG A 80 5.05 0.86 -2.42
C ARG A 80 4.93 0.59 -0.93
N PHE A 81 4.22 -0.48 -0.55
CA PHE A 81 4.13 -0.90 0.84
C PHE A 81 5.51 -1.31 1.39
N PHE A 82 6.29 -2.07 0.62
CA PHE A 82 7.64 -2.44 1.03
C PHE A 82 8.59 -1.24 1.07
N GLU A 83 8.50 -0.31 0.11
CA GLU A 83 9.29 0.94 0.12
C GLU A 83 9.03 1.78 1.41
N ASP A 84 7.77 1.96 1.81
CA ASP A 84 7.41 2.70 3.03
C ASP A 84 7.82 1.92 4.29
N ALA A 85 7.70 0.59 4.27
CA ALA A 85 8.18 -0.25 5.36
C ALA A 85 9.71 -0.12 5.55
N GLU A 86 10.48 -0.15 4.46
CA GLU A 86 11.93 0.02 4.48
C GLU A 86 12.32 1.41 4.98
N GLU A 87 11.65 2.46 4.52
CA GLU A 87 11.87 3.83 5.00
C GLU A 87 11.64 3.94 6.50
N LYS A 88 10.55 3.36 7.03
CA LYS A 88 10.25 3.38 8.47
C LYS A 88 11.20 2.52 9.31
N ILE A 89 11.66 1.40 8.78
CA ILE A 89 12.68 0.57 9.46
C ILE A 89 13.98 1.36 9.58
N ARG A 90 14.38 2.05 8.50
CA ARG A 90 15.56 2.92 8.50
C ARG A 90 15.41 4.09 9.47
N GLU A 91 14.23 4.72 9.55
CA GLU A 91 13.94 5.76 10.54
C GLU A 91 13.95 5.25 11.98
N ALA A 92 13.52 4.01 12.20
CA ALA A 92 13.54 3.35 13.51
C ALA A 92 14.95 2.92 13.98
N GLY A 93 15.98 3.07 13.13
CA GLY A 93 17.38 2.91 13.50
C GLY A 93 17.91 1.48 13.48
N VAL A 94 17.38 0.62 12.60
CA VAL A 94 17.99 -0.69 12.26
C VAL A 94 18.88 -0.57 11.04
#